data_AF-A0A1V1UIL5-F1
#
_entry.id   AF-A0A1V1UIL5-F1
#
_cell.length_a   1.000
_cell.length_b   1.000
_cell.length_c   1.000
_cell.angle_alpha   90.00
_cell.angle_beta   90.00
_cell.angle_gamma   90.00
#
_symmetry.space_group_name_H-M   'P 1'
#
loop_
_entity.id
_entity.type
_entity.pdbx_description
1 polymer ?
#
loop_
_entity_poly.entity_id
_entity_poly.type
_entity_poly.pdbx_seq_one_letter_code
_entity_poly.pdbx_strand_id
1 'polypeptide(L)'
;MLYRPLHIALFLGAASSAVAAEWEIGLSRGLETYAATANDGTLLLVCDPDRVYNPNVSHAYFLSRFDDDQFPQQVVLLAATGEQAAFSVQNGIATQRDADPAEWAQLIDMIEAGGQIAVVTARDAFTLDQDALPGLRCR
;
A
#
# COMPACT_ATOMS: atom_id res chain seq x y z
N MET A 1 -1.26 -32.03 54.59
CA MET A 1 -1.20 -31.81 53.13
C MET A 1 -2.24 -30.76 52.78
N LEU A 2 -1.83 -29.51 52.53
CA LEU A 2 -2.76 -28.43 52.12
C LEU A 2 -2.74 -28.34 50.58
N TYR A 3 -3.89 -28.54 49.96
CA TYR A 3 -4.11 -28.34 48.53
C TYR A 3 -4.24 -26.84 48.25
N ARG A 4 -3.40 -26.31 47.37
CA ARG A 4 -3.40 -24.90 46.95
C ARG A 4 -4.11 -24.83 45.58
N PRO A 5 -5.25 -24.13 45.44
CA PRO A 5 -5.94 -24.06 44.16
C PRO A 5 -5.16 -23.15 43.21
N LEU A 6 -4.84 -23.67 42.02
CA LEU A 6 -4.26 -22.94 40.91
C LEU A 6 -5.37 -22.13 40.23
N HIS A 7 -5.36 -20.81 40.38
CA HIS A 7 -6.27 -19.93 39.66
C HIS A 7 -5.71 -19.65 38.26
N ILE A 8 -6.28 -20.30 37.25
CA ILE A 8 -6.02 -19.98 35.84
C ILE A 8 -6.86 -18.75 35.51
N ALA A 9 -6.24 -17.58 35.50
CA ALA A 9 -6.87 -16.36 34.99
C ALA A 9 -6.89 -16.43 33.46
N LEU A 10 -8.06 -16.74 32.89
CA LEU A 10 -8.30 -16.68 31.46
C LEU A 10 -8.47 -15.20 31.08
N PHE A 11 -7.42 -14.55 30.61
CA PHE A 11 -7.52 -13.24 30.00
C PHE A 11 -8.16 -13.41 28.62
N LEU A 12 -9.46 -13.14 28.51
CA LEU A 12 -10.09 -12.90 27.21
C LEU A 12 -9.55 -11.57 26.68
N GLY A 13 -8.54 -11.62 25.82
CA GLY A 13 -8.14 -10.46 25.02
C GLY A 13 -9.30 -10.05 24.13
N ALA A 14 -9.80 -8.83 24.32
CA ALA A 14 -10.76 -8.25 23.40
C ALA A 14 -10.06 -8.10 22.04
N ALA A 15 -10.52 -8.84 21.03
CA ALA A 15 -10.10 -8.62 19.66
C ALA A 15 -10.72 -7.27 19.22
N SER A 16 -9.92 -6.21 19.24
CA SER A 16 -10.29 -4.96 18.57
C SER A 16 -10.26 -5.24 17.07
N SER A 17 -11.43 -5.30 16.45
CA SER A 17 -11.56 -5.20 15.00
C SER A 17 -11.14 -3.78 14.61
N ALA A 18 -9.89 -3.61 14.19
CA ALA A 18 -9.51 -2.41 13.46
C ALA A 18 -10.37 -2.38 12.19
N VAL A 19 -11.07 -1.28 11.97
CA VAL A 19 -11.82 -1.05 10.74
C VAL A 19 -10.77 -0.64 9.71
N ALA A 20 -10.64 -1.40 8.63
CA ALA A 20 -9.78 -1.01 7.52
C ALA A 20 -10.28 0.34 6.95
N ALA A 21 -9.35 1.18 6.52
CA ALA A 21 -9.68 2.48 5.96
C ALA A 21 -10.14 2.35 4.50
N GLU A 22 -11.03 3.22 4.07
CA GLU A 22 -11.45 3.30 2.67
C GLU A 22 -10.45 4.14 1.86
N TRP A 23 -10.20 3.73 0.61
CA TRP A 23 -9.39 4.50 -0.32
C TRP A 23 -10.09 5.81 -0.71
N GLU A 24 -9.33 6.90 -0.77
CA GLU A 24 -9.81 8.14 -1.38
C GLU A 24 -9.70 8.02 -2.92
N ILE A 25 -10.85 7.84 -3.57
CA ILE A 25 -10.95 7.68 -5.02
C ILE A 25 -11.23 9.03 -5.69
N GLY A 26 -10.53 9.33 -6.77
CA GLY A 26 -10.66 10.60 -7.49
C GLY A 26 -10.23 10.55 -8.95
N LEU A 27 -10.25 11.74 -9.55
CA LEU A 27 -9.79 11.98 -10.91
C LEU A 27 -8.90 13.21 -10.93
N SER A 28 -7.71 13.08 -11.49
CA SER A 28 -6.77 14.19 -11.66
C SER A 28 -6.33 14.28 -13.11
N ARG A 29 -6.72 15.37 -13.77
CA ARG A 29 -6.42 15.62 -15.18
C ARG A 29 -6.77 14.41 -16.08
N GLY A 30 -7.92 13.79 -15.84
CA GLY A 30 -8.38 12.63 -16.61
C GLY A 30 -7.77 11.29 -16.22
N LEU A 31 -6.84 11.24 -15.26
CA LEU A 31 -6.30 10.00 -14.70
C LEU A 31 -7.04 9.63 -13.41
N GLU A 32 -7.31 8.34 -13.22
CA GLU A 32 -7.90 7.83 -11.98
C GLU A 32 -6.86 7.88 -10.86
N THR A 33 -7.28 8.27 -9.66
CA THR A 33 -6.41 8.38 -8.50
C THR A 33 -6.99 7.63 -7.30
N TYR A 34 -6.12 6.92 -6.58
CA TYR A 34 -6.47 6.16 -5.39
C TYR A 34 -5.45 6.50 -4.30
N ALA A 35 -5.88 7.17 -3.23
CA ALA A 35 -4.99 7.58 -2.15
C ALA A 35 -5.34 6.89 -0.83
N ALA A 36 -4.31 6.53 -0.09
CA ALA A 36 -4.39 5.97 1.25
C ALA A 36 -3.41 6.71 2.16
N THR A 37 -3.93 7.31 3.23
CA THR A 37 -3.14 8.07 4.21
C THR A 37 -3.13 7.34 5.55
N ALA A 38 -1.95 7.18 6.11
CA ALA A 38 -1.72 6.78 7.48
C ALA A 38 -1.08 7.95 8.26
N ASN A 39 -0.88 7.79 9.57
CA ASN A 39 -0.32 8.85 10.41
C ASN A 39 1.05 9.33 9.93
N ASP A 40 1.86 8.42 9.38
CA ASP A 40 3.28 8.65 9.11
C ASP A 40 3.59 8.66 7.59
N GLY A 41 2.55 8.71 6.74
CA GLY A 41 2.76 8.73 5.29
C GLY A 41 1.51 8.60 4.43
N THR A 42 1.71 8.67 3.12
CA THR A 42 0.64 8.52 2.13
C THR A 42 1.13 7.75 0.92
N LEU A 43 0.30 6.82 0.43
CA LEU A 43 0.45 6.17 -0.85
C LEU A 43 -0.63 6.67 -1.80
N LEU A 44 -0.22 7.17 -2.96
CA LEU A 44 -1.09 7.56 -4.06
C LEU A 44 -0.79 6.66 -5.25
N LEU A 45 -1.78 5.92 -5.73
CA LEU A 45 -1.75 5.23 -7.01
C LEU A 45 -2.48 6.08 -8.06
N VAL A 46 -1.89 6.25 -9.23
CA VAL A 46 -2.49 6.93 -10.38
C VAL A 46 -2.49 5.99 -11.57
N CYS A 47 -3.65 5.86 -12.21
CA CYS A 47 -3.86 4.90 -13.30
C CYS A 47 -4.21 5.62 -14.60
N ASP A 48 -3.70 5.07 -15.70
CA ASP A 48 -3.93 5.57 -17.07
C ASP A 48 -4.46 4.45 -17.98
N PRO A 49 -5.61 3.81 -17.63
CA PRO A 49 -6.16 2.69 -18.42
C PRO A 49 -6.47 3.10 -19.85
N ASP A 50 -6.98 4.32 -20.00
CA ASP A 50 -7.48 4.85 -21.26
C ASP A 50 -6.39 5.59 -22.05
N ARG A 51 -5.15 5.60 -21.53
CA ARG A 51 -3.95 6.17 -22.19
C ARG A 51 -4.18 7.60 -22.66
N VAL A 52 -4.73 8.42 -21.77
CA VAL A 52 -5.36 9.73 -22.05
C VAL A 52 -4.41 10.67 -22.79
N TYR A 53 -3.10 10.59 -22.50
CA TYR A 53 -2.08 11.47 -23.08
C TYR A 53 -1.27 10.85 -24.22
N ASN A 54 -1.16 9.52 -24.29
CA ASN A 54 -0.43 8.82 -25.34
C ASN A 54 -0.95 7.39 -25.50
N PRO A 55 -1.58 7.02 -26.63
CA PRO A 55 -2.18 5.69 -26.82
C PRO A 55 -1.16 4.54 -26.80
N ASN A 56 0.15 4.81 -26.89
CA ASN A 56 1.19 3.79 -26.85
C ASN A 56 1.92 3.70 -25.51
N VAL A 57 1.73 4.67 -24.61
CA VAL A 57 2.50 4.77 -23.36
C VAL A 57 1.55 5.04 -22.20
N SER A 58 1.56 4.17 -21.18
CA SER A 58 0.84 4.41 -19.94
C SER A 58 1.58 5.44 -19.09
N HIS A 59 0.83 6.36 -18.48
CA HIS A 59 1.33 7.31 -17.49
C HIS A 59 0.96 6.91 -16.07
N ALA A 60 0.65 5.64 -15.83
CA ALA A 60 0.41 5.16 -14.47
C ALA A 60 1.69 5.27 -13.62
N TYR A 61 1.52 5.63 -12.36
CA TYR A 61 2.60 5.74 -11.38
C TYR A 61 2.04 5.58 -9.97
N PHE A 62 2.89 5.23 -9.00
CA PHE A 62 2.59 5.49 -7.61
C PHE A 62 3.53 6.55 -7.05
N LEU A 63 3.06 7.24 -6.01
CA LEU A 63 3.81 8.16 -5.21
C LEU A 63 3.65 7.75 -3.74
N SER A 64 4.76 7.48 -3.07
CA SER A 64 4.83 7.32 -1.62
C SER A 64 5.46 8.56 -1.00
N ARG A 65 4.81 9.14 0.01
CA ARG A 65 5.36 10.22 0.83
C ARG A 65 5.55 9.71 2.25
N PHE A 66 6.72 10.02 2.79
CA PHE A 66 7.15 9.70 4.14
C PHE A 66 7.46 10.99 4.85
N ASP A 67 7.27 11.00 6.17
CA ASP A 67 7.56 12.18 6.98
C ASP A 67 9.06 12.35 7.19
N ASP A 68 9.80 11.26 7.43
CA ASP A 68 11.23 11.30 7.79
C ASP A 68 12.19 10.93 6.63
N ASP A 69 11.69 10.35 5.53
CA ASP A 69 12.47 10.09 4.31
C ASP A 69 11.87 10.82 3.09
N GLN A 70 12.24 12.09 2.92
CA GLN A 70 11.68 12.95 1.85
C GLN A 70 12.13 12.57 0.43
N PHE A 71 13.22 11.82 0.27
CA PHE A 71 13.82 11.51 -1.04
C PHE A 71 14.29 10.05 -1.16
N PRO A 72 13.40 9.07 -0.92
CA PRO A 72 13.79 7.67 -1.00
C PRO A 72 14.20 7.35 -2.44
N GLN A 73 15.17 6.45 -2.56
CA GLN A 73 15.62 5.89 -3.84
C GLN A 73 15.03 4.50 -4.09
N GLN A 74 14.53 3.85 -3.04
CA GLN A 74 13.87 2.56 -3.10
C GLN A 74 12.67 2.55 -2.15
N VAL A 75 11.58 1.95 -2.61
CA VAL A 75 10.38 1.69 -1.81
C VAL A 75 10.04 0.21 -1.96
N VAL A 76 9.75 -0.44 -0.85
CA VAL A 76 9.26 -1.81 -0.79
C VAL A 76 7.89 -1.80 -0.15
N LEU A 77 6.91 -2.42 -0.81
CA LEU A 77 5.59 -2.68 -0.26
C LEU A 77 5.54 -4.13 0.19
N LEU A 78 5.09 -4.37 1.42
CA LEU A 78 5.02 -5.68 2.05
C LEU A 78 3.60 -5.91 2.56
N ALA A 79 2.87 -6.84 1.96
CA ALA A 79 1.58 -7.27 2.47
C ALA A 79 1.77 -8.15 3.73
N ALA A 80 0.83 -8.08 4.68
CA ALA A 80 0.86 -8.93 5.86
C ALA A 80 0.77 -10.44 5.53
N THR A 81 0.28 -10.78 4.35
CA THR A 81 0.22 -12.13 3.78
C THR A 81 1.56 -12.63 3.23
N GLY A 82 2.56 -11.75 3.12
CA GLY A 82 3.94 -12.07 2.76
C GLY A 82 4.34 -11.75 1.32
N GLU A 83 3.39 -11.36 0.48
CA GLU A 83 3.65 -10.80 -0.84
C GLU A 83 4.39 -9.46 -0.72
N GLN A 84 5.24 -9.17 -1.70
CA GLN A 84 6.04 -7.96 -1.71
C GLN A 84 6.24 -7.44 -3.12
N ALA A 85 6.36 -6.12 -3.24
CA ALA A 85 6.79 -5.47 -4.46
C ALA A 85 7.86 -4.41 -4.18
N ALA A 86 8.94 -4.37 -4.96
CA ALA A 86 10.07 -3.48 -4.76
C ALA A 86 10.33 -2.59 -5.98
N PHE A 87 10.50 -1.30 -5.71
CA PHE A 87 10.63 -0.29 -6.77
C PHE A 87 11.81 0.63 -6.52
N SER A 88 12.61 0.85 -7.56
CA SER A 88 13.46 2.02 -7.65
C SER A 88 12.57 3.24 -7.89
N VAL A 89 12.72 4.27 -7.07
CA VAL A 89 11.89 5.47 -7.12
C VAL A 89 12.73 6.73 -7.29
N GLN A 90 12.13 7.77 -7.87
CA GLN A 90 12.70 9.11 -7.87
C GLN A 90 11.78 10.02 -7.05
N ASN A 91 12.27 10.48 -5.89
CA ASN A 91 11.50 11.28 -4.94
C ASN A 91 10.17 10.59 -4.53
N GLY A 92 10.23 9.28 -4.27
CA GLY A 92 9.06 8.48 -3.90
C GLY A 92 8.12 8.11 -5.07
N ILE A 93 8.47 8.45 -6.31
CA ILE A 93 7.67 8.14 -7.50
C ILE A 93 8.29 6.95 -8.24
N ALA A 94 7.49 5.92 -8.53
CA ALA A 94 7.80 4.92 -9.55
C ALA A 94 6.72 4.94 -10.63
N THR A 95 7.14 4.93 -11.90
CA THR A 95 6.23 4.85 -13.04
C THR A 95 6.07 3.40 -13.47
N GLN A 96 4.89 3.03 -13.95
CA GLN A 96 4.64 1.70 -14.50
C GLN A 96 5.60 1.38 -15.64
N ARG A 97 5.89 2.37 -16.49
CA ARG A 97 6.75 2.20 -17.67
C ARG A 97 8.16 1.77 -17.31
N ASP A 98 8.69 2.29 -16.21
CA ASP A 98 10.09 2.11 -15.83
C ASP A 98 10.26 0.99 -14.77
N ALA A 99 9.15 0.50 -14.19
CA ALA A 99 9.13 -0.59 -13.23
C ALA A 99 9.26 -1.97 -13.91
N ASP A 100 9.71 -2.97 -13.13
CA ASP A 100 9.59 -4.36 -13.56
C ASP A 100 8.10 -4.74 -13.67
N PRO A 101 7.65 -5.36 -14.78
CA PRO A 101 6.24 -5.69 -14.98
C PRO A 101 5.67 -6.64 -13.91
N ALA A 102 6.46 -7.55 -13.35
CA ALA A 102 6.02 -8.46 -12.31
C ALA A 102 5.85 -7.74 -10.97
N GLU A 103 6.79 -6.85 -10.62
CA GLU A 103 6.68 -6.01 -9.42
C GLU A 103 5.47 -5.08 -9.49
N TRP A 104 5.23 -4.45 -10.66
CA TRP A 104 4.05 -3.62 -10.87
C TRP A 104 2.75 -4.42 -10.76
N ALA A 105 2.68 -5.59 -11.40
CA ALA A 105 1.54 -6.49 -11.27
C ALA A 105 1.28 -6.89 -9.82
N GLN A 106 2.34 -7.21 -9.07
CA GLN A 106 2.25 -7.61 -7.67
C GLN A 106 1.75 -6.46 -6.77
N LEU A 107 2.15 -5.22 -7.04
CA LEU A 107 1.60 -4.03 -6.39
C LEU A 107 0.08 -3.94 -6.59
N ILE A 108 -0.39 -4.08 -7.83
CA ILE A 108 -1.82 -4.02 -8.14
C ILE A 108 -2.55 -5.16 -7.41
N ASP A 109 -2.02 -6.38 -7.46
CA ASP A 109 -2.64 -7.54 -6.80
C ASP A 109 -2.75 -7.35 -5.28
N MET A 110 -1.73 -6.75 -4.64
CA MET A 110 -1.78 -6.43 -3.20
C MET A 110 -2.84 -5.37 -2.88
N ILE A 111 -2.99 -4.34 -3.70
CA ILE A 111 -4.01 -3.29 -3.49
C ILE A 111 -5.42 -3.85 -3.73
N GLU A 112 -5.60 -4.66 -4.78
CA GLU A 112 -6.91 -5.29 -5.06
C GLU A 112 -7.34 -6.25 -3.94
N ALA A 113 -6.39 -6.96 -3.33
CA ALA A 113 -6.64 -7.83 -2.17
C ALA A 113 -6.97 -7.03 -0.90
N GLY A 114 -6.40 -5.84 -0.74
CA GLY A 114 -6.53 -5.01 0.45
C GLY A 114 -5.83 -5.61 1.68
N GLY A 115 -6.20 -5.10 2.85
CA GLY A 115 -5.61 -5.45 4.13
C GLY A 115 -4.37 -4.60 4.46
N GLN A 116 -3.52 -5.16 5.32
CA GLN A 116 -2.37 -4.44 5.84
C GLN A 116 -1.17 -4.50 4.89
N ILE A 117 -0.66 -3.33 4.50
CA ILE A 117 0.50 -3.16 3.64
C ILE A 117 1.48 -2.20 4.33
N ALA A 118 2.68 -2.68 4.65
CA ALA A 118 3.78 -1.82 5.07
C ALA A 118 4.48 -1.23 3.84
N VAL A 119 4.67 0.08 3.83
CA VAL A 119 5.43 0.80 2.80
C VAL A 119 6.73 1.24 3.44
N VAL A 120 7.85 0.75 2.92
CA VAL A 120 9.16 0.78 3.59
C VAL A 120 10.22 1.40 2.70
N THR A 121 11.06 2.26 3.27
CA THR A 121 12.30 2.76 2.67
C THR A 121 13.50 2.30 3.49
N ALA A 122 14.70 2.75 3.13
CA ALA A 122 15.90 2.51 3.93
C ALA A 122 15.89 3.23 5.29
N ARG A 123 15.04 4.25 5.48
CA ARG A 123 15.09 5.16 6.63
C ARG A 123 13.76 5.33 7.35
N ASP A 124 12.66 4.99 6.71
CA ASP A 124 11.33 5.20 7.24
C ASP A 124 10.37 4.08 6.79
N ALA A 125 9.25 3.95 7.49
CA ALA A 125 8.17 3.05 7.12
C ALA A 125 6.84 3.54 7.71
N PHE A 126 5.77 3.37 6.93
CA PHE A 126 4.41 3.50 7.44
C PHE A 126 3.59 2.28 7.04
N THR A 127 2.49 2.05 7.75
CA THR A 127 1.59 0.92 7.48
C THR A 127 0.21 1.44 7.11
N LEU A 128 -0.32 0.93 6.00
CA LEU A 128 -1.69 1.12 5.57
C LEU A 128 -2.50 -0.10 5.99
N ASP A 129 -3.74 0.11 6.41
CA ASP A 129 -4.74 -0.95 6.58
C ASP A 129 -5.98 -0.51 5.78
N GLN A 130 -6.15 -1.07 4.58
CA GLN A 130 -7.11 -0.56 3.60
C GLN A 130 -8.09 -1.63 3.17
N ASP A 131 -9.31 -1.22 2.84
CA ASP A 131 -10.28 -2.09 2.18
C ASP A 131 -9.74 -2.56 0.82
N ALA A 132 -10.20 -3.74 0.41
CA ALA A 132 -9.93 -4.30 -0.91
C ALA A 132 -10.49 -3.38 -2.01
N LEU A 133 -9.71 -3.19 -3.07
CA LEU A 133 -10.07 -2.32 -4.18
C LEU A 133 -10.13 -3.11 -5.50
N PRO A 134 -11.12 -4.01 -5.68
CA PRO A 134 -11.16 -4.91 -6.83
C PRO A 134 -11.48 -4.17 -8.14
N GLY A 135 -10.88 -4.62 -9.25
CA GLY A 135 -11.15 -4.11 -10.59
C GLY A 135 -10.28 -2.92 -10.98
N LEU A 136 -9.10 -2.79 -10.38
CA LEU A 136 -8.14 -1.75 -10.73
C LEU A 136 -7.69 -1.92 -12.18
N ARG A 137 -7.87 -0.87 -12.99
CA ARG A 137 -7.47 -0.86 -14.41
C ARG A 137 -6.05 -0.30 -14.57
N CYS A 138 -5.15 -0.69 -13.69
CA CYS A 138 -3.81 -0.09 -13.54
C CYS A 138 -2.68 -1.03 -13.95
N ARG A 139 -3.01 -2.20 -14.50
CA ARG A 139 -2.07 -3.26 -14.86
C ARG A 139 -1.42 -3.04 -16.23
#